data_AF-A0A1I6SZH5-F1
#
_entry.id   AF-A0A1I6SZH5-F1
#
_cell.length_a   1.000
_cell.length_b   1.000
_cell.length_c   1.000
_cell.angle_alpha   90.00
_cell.angle_beta   90.00
_cell.angle_gamma   90.00
#
_symmetry.space_group_name_H-M   'P 1'
#
loop_
_entity.id
_entity.type
_entity.pdbx_description
1 polymer ?
#
loop_
_entity_poly.entity_id
_entity_poly.type
_entity_poly.pdbx_seq_one_letter_code
_entity_poly.pdbx_strand_id
1 'polypeptide(L)'
;MANLDPELMGTFRRKMKNPRHFHQVCGILCSKRCEDLRHHGRCCGMIDELSRCLNVPVTPYQRENAAQWLMTCGVDPQNRYHRKQMWNMVWGRR
;
A
#
# COMPACT_ATOMS: atom_id res chain seq x y z
N MET A 1 0.91 8.23 -16.10
CA MET A 1 1.37 7.03 -15.36
C MET A 1 1.46 7.43 -13.90
N ALA A 2 0.56 6.94 -13.04
CA ALA A 2 0.65 7.21 -11.60
C ALA A 2 1.90 6.51 -11.08
N ASN A 3 2.93 7.28 -10.74
CA ASN A 3 4.17 6.74 -10.18
C ASN A 3 4.12 6.94 -8.67
N LEU A 4 4.25 5.85 -7.93
CA LEU A 4 4.39 5.94 -6.49
C LEU A 4 5.76 6.56 -6.20
N ASP A 5 5.76 7.64 -5.42
CA ASP A 5 6.95 8.42 -5.13
C ASP A 5 8.07 7.50 -4.58
N PRO A 6 9.27 7.49 -5.20
CA PRO A 6 10.32 6.55 -4.84
C PRO A 6 10.88 6.78 -3.43
N GLU A 7 10.85 8.00 -2.91
CA GLU A 7 11.23 8.30 -1.51
C GLU A 7 10.17 7.79 -0.54
N LEU A 8 8.89 7.97 -0.88
CA LEU A 8 7.78 7.41 -0.13
C LEU A 8 7.87 5.88 -0.10
N MET A 9 8.12 5.25 -1.25
CA MET A 9 8.32 3.81 -1.38
C MET A 9 9.53 3.36 -0.55
N GLY A 10 10.66 4.07 -0.59
CA GLY A 10 11.85 3.76 0.20
C GLY A 10 11.58 3.81 1.70
N THR A 11 10.84 4.82 2.16
CA THR A 11 10.43 4.97 3.56
C THR A 11 9.46 3.88 3.98
N PHE A 12 8.44 3.62 3.16
CA PHE A 12 7.50 2.52 3.35
C PHE A 12 8.22 1.17 3.43
N ARG A 13 9.16 0.88 2.52
CA ARG A 13 9.97 -0.34 2.53
C ARG A 13 10.79 -0.47 3.81
N ARG A 14 11.44 0.61 4.24
CA ARG A 14 12.24 0.63 5.47
C ARG A 14 11.37 0.37 6.71
N LYS A 15 10.16 0.93 6.76
CA LYS A 15 9.20 0.69 7.85
C LYS A 15 8.58 -0.70 7.80
N MET A 16 8.29 -1.22 6.60
CA MET A 16 7.76 -2.57 6.36
C MET A 16 8.80 -3.68 6.58
N LYS A 17 10.10 -3.37 6.64
CA LYS A 17 11.11 -4.32 7.15
C LYS A 17 10.89 -4.68 8.62
N ASN A 18 10.18 -3.85 9.39
CA ASN A 18 9.81 -4.20 10.75
C ASN A 18 8.64 -5.20 10.72
N PRO A 19 8.80 -6.43 11.25
CA PRO A 19 7.77 -7.47 11.21
C PRO A 19 6.48 -7.07 11.92
N ARG A 20 6.51 -6.19 12.92
CA ARG A 20 5.30 -5.67 13.59
C ARG A 20 4.46 -4.81 12.65
N HIS A 21 5.09 -3.83 12.01
CA HIS A 21 4.42 -2.98 11.04
C HIS A 21 3.95 -3.79 9.82
N PHE A 22 4.75 -4.77 9.39
CA PHE A 22 4.35 -5.68 8.32
C PHE A 22 3.06 -6.42 8.66
N HIS A 23 2.96 -6.99 9.86
CA HIS A 23 1.76 -7.73 10.27
C HIS A 23 0.52 -6.83 10.32
N GLN A 24 0.66 -5.59 10.82
CA GLN A 24 -0.43 -4.62 10.85
C GLN A 24 -0.88 -4.19 9.45
N VAL A 25 0.06 -3.84 8.57
CA VAL A 25 -0.22 -3.50 7.17
C VAL A 25 -0.90 -4.66 6.45
N CYS A 26 -0.43 -5.87 6.69
CA CYS A 26 -1.00 -7.09 6.11
C CYS A 26 -2.41 -7.36 6.65
N GLY A 27 -2.67 -7.10 7.94
CA GLY A 27 -4.01 -7.17 8.55
C GLY A 27 -4.97 -6.14 7.97
N ILE A 28 -4.54 -4.88 7.83
CA ILE A 28 -5.32 -3.81 7.20
C ILE A 28 -5.67 -4.20 5.76
N LEU A 29 -4.67 -4.59 4.96
CA LEU A 29 -4.87 -5.02 3.58
C LEU A 29 -5.80 -6.24 3.47
N CYS A 30 -5.58 -7.28 4.27
CA CYS A 30 -6.45 -8.47 4.28
C CYS A 30 -7.89 -8.16 4.70
N SER A 31 -8.11 -7.10 5.49
CA SER A 31 -9.44 -6.66 5.88
C SER A 31 -10.17 -5.85 4.81
N LYS A 32 -9.46 -5.33 3.78
CA LYS A 32 -10.10 -4.62 2.66
C LYS A 32 -10.39 -5.58 1.51
N ARG A 33 -11.46 -5.33 0.75
CA ARG A 33 -11.82 -6.12 -0.44
C ARG A 33 -11.28 -5.45 -1.71
N CYS A 34 -11.22 -6.22 -2.79
CA CYS A 34 -10.86 -5.69 -4.11
C CYS A 34 -11.82 -4.57 -4.57
N GLU A 35 -13.08 -4.65 -4.17
CA GLU A 35 -14.10 -3.62 -4.39
C GLU A 35 -13.71 -2.30 -3.71
N ASP A 36 -13.17 -2.35 -2.49
CA ASP A 36 -12.68 -1.15 -1.78
C ASP A 36 -11.51 -0.49 -2.50
N LEU A 37 -10.66 -1.29 -3.14
CA LEU A 37 -9.50 -0.80 -3.89
C LEU A 37 -9.88 -0.21 -5.25
N ARG A 38 -11.04 -0.57 -5.81
CA ARG A 38 -11.61 0.07 -7.00
C ARG A 38 -12.25 1.42 -6.70
N HIS A 39 -12.66 1.66 -5.45
CA HIS A 39 -13.23 2.94 -5.04
C HIS A 39 -12.14 3.92 -4.58
N HIS A 40 -11.94 5.00 -5.33
CA HIS A 40 -10.92 6.03 -5.05
C HIS A 40 -10.96 6.55 -3.60
N GLY A 41 -12.16 6.83 -3.07
CA GLY A 41 -12.32 7.32 -1.69
C GLY A 41 -11.91 6.30 -0.62
N ARG A 42 -12.25 5.02 -0.82
CA ARG A 42 -11.88 3.94 0.10
C ARG A 42 -10.39 3.59 0.00
N CYS A 43 -9.81 3.66 -1.20
CA CYS A 43 -8.39 3.52 -1.43
C CYS A 43 -7.58 4.65 -0.74
N CYS A 44 -8.03 5.91 -0.86
CA CYS A 44 -7.43 7.04 -0.13
C CYS A 44 -7.49 6.85 1.39
N GLY A 45 -8.64 6.39 1.93
CA GLY A 45 -8.78 6.09 3.34
C GLY A 45 -7.84 4.97 3.81
N MET A 46 -7.65 3.93 3.00
CA MET A 46 -6.69 2.86 3.28
C MET A 46 -5.25 3.37 3.33
N ILE A 47 -4.86 4.25 2.41
CA ILE A 47 -3.51 4.84 2.40
C ILE A 47 -3.28 5.73 3.62
N ASP A 48 -4.30 6.45 4.06
CA ASP A 48 -4.25 7.23 5.31
C ASP A 48 -4.07 6.32 6.54
N GLU A 49 -4.79 5.20 6.59
CA GLU A 49 -4.68 4.19 7.65
C GLU A 49 -3.28 3.55 7.67
N LEU A 50 -2.73 3.23 6.49
CA LEU A 50 -1.37 2.72 6.32
C LEU A 50 -0.30 3.77 6.71
N SER A 51 -0.51 5.02 6.32
CA SER A 51 0.34 6.17 6.66
C SER A 51 0.43 6.36 8.18
N ARG A 52 -0.72 6.34 8.87
CA ARG A 52 -0.79 6.40 10.34
C ARG A 52 -0.10 5.19 10.98
N CYS A 53 -0.35 3.99 10.47
CA CYS A 53 0.23 2.75 11.00
C CYS A 53 1.76 2.73 10.88
N LEU A 54 2.31 3.23 9.77
CA LEU A 54 3.75 3.25 9.52
C LEU A 54 4.43 4.52 10.06
N ASN A 55 3.63 5.46 10.58
CA ASN A 55 4.06 6.79 11.00
C ASN A 55 4.86 7.48 9.88
N VAL A 56 4.33 7.39 8.65
CA VAL A 56 4.91 8.02 7.45
C VAL A 56 3.98 9.15 7.06
N PRO A 57 4.40 10.42 7.14
CA PRO A 57 3.58 11.53 6.68
C PRO A 57 3.40 11.42 5.17
N VAL A 58 2.16 11.15 4.73
CA VAL A 58 1.80 11.12 3.30
C VAL A 58 1.07 12.42 2.98
N THR A 59 1.58 13.18 2.00
CA THR A 59 0.89 14.39 1.54
C THR A 59 -0.37 14.03 0.74
N PRO A 60 -1.38 14.92 0.66
CA PRO A 60 -2.59 14.65 -0.12
C PRO A 60 -2.29 14.31 -1.59
N TYR A 61 -1.27 14.92 -2.19
CA TYR A 61 -0.80 14.60 -3.54
C TYR A 61 -0.18 13.20 -3.64
N GLN A 62 0.67 12.81 -2.69
CA GLN A 62 1.24 11.46 -2.62
C GLN A 62 0.15 10.41 -2.37
N ARG A 63 -0.87 10.74 -1.57
CA ARG A 63 -2.02 9.87 -1.31
C ARG A 63 -2.80 9.61 -2.59
N GLU A 64 -3.09 10.65 -3.37
CA GLU A 64 -3.85 10.52 -4.62
C GLU A 64 -3.06 9.74 -5.68
N ASN A 65 -1.76 10.03 -5.83
CA ASN A 65 -0.87 9.27 -6.71
C ASN A 65 -0.74 7.80 -6.28
N ALA A 66 -0.62 7.53 -4.98
CA ALA A 66 -0.54 6.17 -4.47
C ALA A 66 -1.88 5.43 -4.62
N ALA A 67 -3.02 6.12 -4.49
CA ALA A 67 -4.36 5.56 -4.71
C ALA A 67 -4.57 5.21 -6.19
N GLN A 68 -4.21 6.12 -7.11
CA GLN A 68 -4.24 5.86 -8.53
C GLN A 68 -3.28 4.75 -8.96
N TRP A 69 -2.09 4.69 -8.38
CA TRP A 69 -1.14 3.61 -8.62
C TRP A 69 -1.70 2.26 -8.14
N LEU A 70 -2.26 2.19 -6.93
CA LEU A 70 -2.91 0.98 -6.39
C LEU A 70 -4.09 0.53 -7.26
N MET A 71 -4.92 1.48 -7.72
CA MET A 71 -6.03 1.22 -8.65
C MET A 71 -5.51 0.67 -9.99
N THR A 72 -4.41 1.21 -10.50
CA THR A 72 -3.78 0.78 -11.75
C THR A 72 -3.15 -0.61 -11.61
N CYS A 73 -2.56 -0.94 -10.47
CA CYS A 73 -1.98 -2.25 -10.21
C CYS A 73 -3.03 -3.37 -10.04
N GLY A 74 -4.31 -3.02 -9.85
CA GLY A 74 -5.39 -4.03 -9.78
C GLY A 74 -5.16 -5.09 -8.71
N VAL A 75 -4.52 -4.70 -7.61
CA VAL A 75 -4.08 -5.63 -6.56
C VAL A 75 -5.30 -6.13 -5.81
N ASP A 76 -5.34 -7.44 -5.61
CA ASP A 76 -6.37 -8.10 -4.81
C ASP A 76 -5.72 -8.60 -3.51
N PRO A 77 -6.01 -7.99 -2.35
CA PRO A 77 -5.34 -8.33 -1.10
C PRO A 77 -5.81 -9.69 -0.55
N GLN A 78 -6.96 -10.20 -0.98
CA GLN A 78 -7.41 -11.55 -0.65
C GLN A 78 -6.67 -12.60 -1.48
N ASN A 79 -6.29 -12.27 -2.71
CA ASN A 79 -5.51 -13.14 -3.57
C ASN A 79 -4.07 -13.32 -3.03
N ARG A 80 -3.72 -14.56 -2.73
CA ARG A 80 -2.39 -14.93 -2.20
C ARG A 80 -1.26 -14.59 -3.18
N TYR A 81 -1.53 -14.66 -4.49
CA TYR A 81 -0.55 -14.32 -5.53
C TYR A 81 -0.25 -12.82 -5.56
N HIS A 82 -1.29 -11.99 -5.54
CA HIS A 82 -1.16 -10.52 -5.50
C HIS A 82 -0.50 -10.05 -4.20
N ARG A 83 -0.81 -10.68 -3.06
CA ARG A 83 -0.05 -10.46 -1.80
C ARG A 83 1.43 -10.73 -2.00
N LYS A 84 1.80 -11.91 -2.53
CA LYS A 84 3.21 -12.27 -2.75
C LYS A 84 3.92 -11.30 -3.69
N GLN A 85 3.23 -10.79 -4.72
CA GLN A 85 3.76 -9.78 -5.63
C GLN A 85 3.97 -8.42 -4.96
N MET A 86 3.00 -7.93 -4.17
CA MET A 86 3.18 -6.75 -3.33
C MET A 86 4.40 -6.91 -2.41
N TRP A 87 4.53 -8.08 -1.79
CA TRP A 87 5.65 -8.36 -0.90
C TRP A 87 6.98 -8.40 -1.66
N ASN A 88 7.07 -9.06 -2.81
CA ASN A 88 8.28 -9.01 -3.64
C ASN A 88 8.67 -7.56 -3.99
N MET A 89 7.68 -6.72 -4.30
CA MET A 89 7.89 -5.31 -4.56
C MET A 89 8.36 -4.53 -3.33
N VAL A 90 7.86 -4.82 -2.13
CA VAL A 90 8.29 -4.20 -0.87
C VAL A 90 9.69 -4.67 -0.45
N TRP A 91 9.95 -5.97 -0.55
CA TRP A 91 11.24 -6.58 -0.18
C TRP A 91 12.33 -6.34 -1.23
N GLY A 92 11.99 -5.75 -2.38
CA GLY A 92 12.94 -5.46 -3.45
C GLY A 92 13.47 -6.72 -4.14
N ARG A 93 12.79 -7.85 -4.00
CA ARG A 93 13.11 -9.08 -4.73
C ARG A 93 12.47 -8.96 -6.11
N ARG A 94 13.27 -8.42 -7.03
CA ARG A 94 13.00 -8.36 -8.47
C ARG A 94 12.85 -9.77 -9.04
#